data_AF-A0A9W9WQK1-F1
#
_entry.id   AF-A0A9W9WQK1-F1
#
_cell.length_a   1.000
_cell.length_b   1.000
_cell.length_c   1.000
_cell.angle_alpha   90.00
_cell.angle_beta   90.00
_cell.angle_gamma   90.00
#
_symmetry.space_group_name_H-M   'P 1'
#
loop_
_entity.id
_entity.type
_entity.pdbx_description
1 polymer ?
#
loop_
_entity_poly.entity_id
_entity_poly.type
_entity_poly.pdbx_seq_one_letter_code
_entity_poly.pdbx_strand_id
1 'polypeptide(L)'
;MTFPTHQYYGSTVQLPFPSATGGKLPTASISLLWPSLIKELPYYMTLSCSPEVVMSTLCGSFWELEIPCNLVGPWLHPLLNEVLSGTSGTVNHDYEMLALMGAIRRPNISALWIGAATSGLAPKIIQKVRRGRPPLDALAFPWTGCPQSFMDTAGSGPYTFMNAEYISRPDVWRLLHLPPKEGDDLCYRNRPSTPWAPCGASKTKDCALRVTSHLRCNRHEYHYHHWNWDPEEGAVSQDYGFSTTPISTITEYPTDLLEIKKPKTFQKKELDQMASREASLDIFRWFFINGEGIPPETIYEDDWLKEIWDEDESGEEAGEAGDQESQGLAATCRDRVETWLSSVA
;
A
#
# COMPACT_ATOMS: atom_id res chain seq x y z
N MET A 1 -18.89 -11.79 -16.19
CA MET A 1 -17.88 -12.37 -15.28
C MET A 1 -17.88 -11.49 -14.04
N THR A 2 -18.37 -11.97 -12.90
CA THR A 2 -18.45 -11.20 -11.66
C THR A 2 -17.11 -11.30 -10.93
N PHE A 3 -16.58 -10.18 -10.45
CA PHE A 3 -15.41 -10.16 -9.57
C PHE A 3 -15.80 -10.82 -8.22
N PRO A 4 -15.30 -12.02 -7.86
CA PRO A 4 -15.76 -12.74 -6.66
C PRO A 4 -15.60 -11.92 -5.36
N THR A 5 -14.63 -11.02 -5.35
CA THR A 5 -14.35 -10.02 -4.32
C THR A 5 -15.58 -9.20 -3.90
N HIS A 6 -16.58 -9.02 -4.76
CA HIS A 6 -17.81 -8.29 -4.42
C HIS A 6 -18.61 -8.92 -3.29
N GLN A 7 -18.81 -10.24 -3.33
CA GLN A 7 -19.60 -10.94 -2.33
C GLN A 7 -18.91 -10.82 -0.96
N TYR A 8 -17.59 -10.97 -0.94
CA TYR A 8 -16.79 -10.85 0.27
C TYR A 8 -16.90 -9.45 0.91
N TYR A 9 -16.85 -8.39 0.10
CA TYR A 9 -16.94 -7.00 0.61
C TYR A 9 -18.36 -6.41 0.59
N GLY A 10 -19.40 -7.23 0.41
CA GLY A 10 -20.80 -6.77 0.37
C GLY A 10 -21.08 -5.68 -0.66
N SER A 11 -20.35 -5.66 -1.77
CA SER A 11 -20.47 -4.63 -2.81
C SER A 11 -21.45 -5.07 -3.90
N THR A 12 -22.34 -4.18 -4.31
CA THR A 12 -23.29 -4.46 -5.40
C THR A 12 -22.55 -4.51 -6.73
N VAL A 13 -22.67 -5.62 -7.44
CA VAL A 13 -22.15 -5.73 -8.81
C VAL A 13 -22.90 -4.73 -9.69
N GLN A 14 -22.16 -3.80 -10.28
CA GLN A 14 -22.67 -2.94 -11.33
C GLN A 14 -22.21 -3.48 -12.69
N LEU A 15 -23.09 -3.45 -13.67
CA LEU A 15 -22.72 -3.70 -15.06
C LEU A 15 -22.60 -2.35 -15.77
N PRO A 16 -21.62 -2.18 -16.66
CA PRO A 16 -21.51 -0.96 -17.44
C PRO A 16 -22.81 -0.74 -18.23
N PHE A 17 -23.31 0.50 -18.22
CA PHE A 17 -24.50 0.84 -18.98
C PHE A 17 -24.26 0.62 -20.48
N PRO A 18 -25.17 -0.06 -21.19
CA PRO A 18 -25.04 -0.21 -22.63
C PRO A 18 -25.05 1.18 -23.29
N SER A 19 -23.97 1.49 -24.01
CA SER A 19 -23.83 2.71 -24.79
C SER A 19 -24.81 2.69 -25.97
N ALA A 20 -25.74 3.66 -26.03
CA ALA A 20 -26.66 3.84 -27.15
C ALA A 20 -25.96 4.31 -28.45
N THR A 21 -24.75 4.85 -28.33
CA THR A 21 -23.85 5.08 -29.46
C THR A 21 -23.23 3.75 -29.87
N GLY A 22 -23.53 3.28 -31.08
CA GLY A 22 -22.82 2.16 -31.71
C GLY A 22 -21.34 2.50 -31.77
N GLY A 23 -20.59 2.03 -30.78
CA GLY A 23 -19.16 2.24 -30.68
C GLY A 23 -18.53 1.65 -31.93
N LYS A 24 -17.85 2.48 -32.73
CA LYS A 24 -16.93 1.95 -33.74
C LYS A 24 -15.97 1.05 -32.97
N LEU A 25 -16.04 -0.26 -33.24
CA LEU A 25 -15.05 -1.21 -32.74
C LEU A 25 -13.68 -0.63 -33.16
N PRO A 26 -12.73 -0.43 -32.24
CA PRO A 26 -11.36 -0.13 -32.64
C PRO A 26 -10.86 -1.38 -33.38
N THR A 27 -10.96 -1.36 -34.72
CA THR A 27 -10.78 -2.56 -35.56
C THR A 27 -9.33 -3.08 -35.57
N ALA A 28 -8.39 -2.43 -34.88
CA ALA A 28 -6.96 -2.71 -35.06
C ALA A 28 -6.15 -3.09 -33.79
N SER A 29 -6.62 -2.91 -32.54
CA SER A 29 -5.78 -3.24 -31.35
C SER A 29 -6.32 -4.35 -30.45
N ILE A 30 -7.65 -4.54 -30.36
CA ILE A 30 -8.26 -5.54 -29.46
C ILE A 30 -7.88 -6.97 -29.87
N SER A 31 -7.70 -7.22 -31.18
CA SER A 31 -7.36 -8.55 -31.70
C SER A 31 -5.97 -9.05 -31.29
N LEU A 32 -5.05 -8.17 -30.92
CA LEU A 32 -3.68 -8.54 -30.49
C LEU A 32 -3.59 -8.73 -28.97
N LEU A 33 -4.46 -8.07 -28.20
CA LEU A 33 -4.49 -8.14 -26.73
C LEU A 33 -5.24 -9.38 -26.22
N TRP A 34 -6.26 -9.83 -26.95
CA TRP A 34 -7.11 -10.96 -26.54
C TRP A 34 -6.35 -12.29 -26.32
N PRO A 35 -5.43 -12.71 -27.21
CA PRO A 35 -4.64 -13.92 -26.99
C PRO A 35 -3.72 -13.83 -25.76
N SER A 36 -3.23 -12.63 -25.43
CA SER A 36 -2.42 -12.41 -24.22
C SER A 36 -3.29 -12.55 -22.97
N LEU A 37 -4.47 -11.93 -22.95
CA LEU A 37 -5.37 -11.99 -21.81
C LEU A 37 -5.85 -13.42 -21.51
N ILE A 38 -6.09 -14.23 -22.55
CA ILE A 38 -6.45 -15.65 -22.37
C ILE A 38 -5.32 -16.43 -21.69
N LYS A 39 -4.05 -16.14 -22.01
CA LYS A 39 -2.90 -16.79 -21.36
C LYS A 39 -2.79 -16.42 -19.87
N GLU A 40 -3.17 -15.20 -19.52
CA GLU A 40 -3.19 -14.70 -18.13
C GLU A 40 -4.47 -15.06 -17.37
N LEU A 41 -5.45 -15.71 -18.01
CA LEU A 41 -6.71 -16.05 -17.34
C LEU A 41 -6.51 -16.97 -16.13
N PRO A 42 -5.70 -18.05 -16.18
CA PRO A 42 -5.42 -18.88 -15.00
C PRO A 42 -4.81 -18.07 -13.85
N TYR A 43 -3.92 -17.12 -14.17
CA TYR A 43 -3.31 -16.21 -13.19
C TYR A 43 -4.38 -15.39 -12.45
N TYR A 44 -5.26 -14.71 -13.19
CA TYR A 44 -6.33 -13.91 -12.58
C TYR A 44 -7.39 -14.77 -11.87
N MET A 45 -7.66 -15.98 -12.36
CA MET A 45 -8.55 -16.94 -11.67
C MET A 45 -7.98 -17.34 -10.31
N THR A 46 -6.69 -17.68 -10.23
CA THR A 46 -6.05 -18.02 -8.96
C THR A 46 -6.03 -16.85 -7.99
N LEU A 47 -5.72 -15.63 -8.44
CA LEU A 47 -5.83 -14.44 -7.59
C LEU A 47 -7.24 -14.23 -7.05
N SER A 48 -8.27 -14.50 -7.87
CA SER A 48 -9.67 -14.31 -7.47
C SER A 48 -10.12 -15.24 -6.33
N CYS A 49 -9.37 -16.32 -6.06
CA CYS A 49 -9.60 -17.20 -4.92
C CYS A 49 -9.25 -16.54 -3.57
N SER A 50 -8.52 -15.42 -3.57
CA SER A 50 -8.26 -14.61 -2.37
C SER A 50 -8.75 -13.17 -2.55
N PRO A 51 -9.99 -12.87 -2.10
CA PRO A 51 -10.52 -11.51 -2.09
C PRO A 51 -9.62 -10.49 -1.38
N GLU A 52 -8.93 -10.92 -0.31
CA GLU A 52 -8.01 -10.13 0.50
C GLU A 52 -6.77 -9.72 -0.30
N VAL A 53 -6.12 -10.68 -0.98
CA VAL A 53 -4.99 -10.40 -1.86
C VAL A 53 -5.41 -9.44 -2.98
N VAL A 54 -6.57 -9.66 -3.60
CA VAL A 54 -7.08 -8.80 -4.67
C VAL A 54 -7.31 -7.37 -4.15
N MET A 55 -7.96 -7.23 -3.00
CA MET A 55 -8.22 -5.91 -2.41
C MET A 55 -6.94 -5.21 -1.98
N SER A 56 -6.03 -5.92 -1.32
CA SER A 56 -4.72 -5.39 -0.94
C SER A 56 -3.97 -4.88 -2.17
N THR A 57 -3.85 -5.72 -3.20
CA THR A 57 -3.19 -5.43 -4.48
C THR A 57 -3.74 -4.18 -5.17
N LEU A 58 -5.07 -4.06 -5.23
CA LEU A 58 -5.72 -2.87 -5.81
C LEU A 58 -5.43 -1.64 -4.95
N CYS A 59 -5.56 -1.74 -3.62
CA CYS A 59 -5.30 -0.64 -2.70
C CYS A 59 -3.81 -0.18 -2.70
N GLY A 60 -2.83 -1.06 -2.81
CA GLY A 60 -1.41 -0.64 -2.88
C GLY A 60 -0.99 -0.03 -4.22
N SER A 61 -1.91 0.06 -5.19
CA SER A 61 -1.71 0.97 -6.33
C SER A 61 -1.68 2.42 -5.89
N PHE A 62 -2.18 2.77 -4.70
CA PHE A 62 -2.09 4.12 -4.12
C PHE A 62 -0.90 4.31 -3.19
N TRP A 63 -0.14 3.26 -2.91
CA TRP A 63 1.08 3.34 -2.12
C TRP A 63 2.29 3.74 -2.99
N GLU A 64 3.26 4.39 -2.38
CA GLU A 64 4.52 4.82 -2.99
C GLU A 64 5.67 4.71 -1.98
N LEU A 65 6.84 4.24 -2.44
CA LEU A 65 7.96 3.89 -1.56
C LEU A 65 8.56 5.09 -0.83
N GLU A 66 8.68 6.22 -1.51
CA GLU A 66 9.34 7.43 -1.02
C GLU A 66 8.45 8.29 -0.11
N ILE A 67 7.19 7.88 0.08
CA ILE A 67 6.22 8.63 0.88
C ILE A 67 6.19 8.03 2.29
N PRO A 68 6.73 8.73 3.30
CA PRO A 68 6.64 8.29 4.68
C PRO A 68 5.23 8.51 5.25
N CYS A 69 4.94 7.87 6.37
CA CYS A 69 3.61 7.82 7.02
C CYS A 69 2.97 9.19 7.25
N ASN A 70 3.78 10.23 7.45
CA ASN A 70 3.36 11.60 7.69
C ASN A 70 3.05 12.42 6.42
N LEU A 71 3.42 11.95 5.23
CA LEU A 71 3.13 12.63 3.96
C LEU A 71 1.99 11.97 3.17
N VAL A 72 1.28 11.04 3.79
CA VAL A 72 0.21 10.26 3.14
C VAL A 72 -0.97 11.15 2.72
N GLY A 73 -1.40 12.07 3.59
CA GLY A 73 -2.42 13.07 3.25
C GLY A 73 -2.08 13.87 1.99
N PRO A 74 -0.93 14.57 1.93
CA PRO A 74 -0.50 15.29 0.73
C PRO A 74 -0.37 14.39 -0.50
N TRP A 75 0.07 13.15 -0.34
CA TRP A 75 0.19 12.19 -1.44
C TRP A 75 -1.17 11.77 -2.01
N LEU A 76 -2.17 11.50 -1.16
CA LEU A 76 -3.50 11.08 -1.59
C LEU A 76 -4.39 12.26 -2.03
N HIS A 77 -4.08 13.48 -1.61
CA HIS A 77 -4.91 14.67 -1.85
C HIS A 77 -5.23 14.92 -3.33
N PRO A 78 -4.28 14.90 -4.29
CA PRO A 78 -4.58 15.18 -5.69
C PRO A 78 -5.63 14.24 -6.26
N LEU A 79 -5.54 12.96 -5.93
CA LEU A 79 -6.53 11.98 -6.37
C LEU A 79 -7.89 12.23 -5.70
N LEU A 80 -7.92 12.22 -4.37
CA LEU A 80 -9.18 12.17 -3.62
C LEU A 80 -9.96 13.49 -3.72
N ASN A 81 -9.26 14.61 -3.64
CA ASN A 81 -9.86 15.93 -3.49
C ASN A 81 -9.92 16.75 -4.77
N GLU A 82 -9.06 16.47 -5.75
CA GLU A 82 -8.99 17.23 -7.00
C GLU A 82 -9.50 16.45 -8.21
N VAL A 83 -9.12 15.18 -8.36
CA VAL A 83 -9.59 14.32 -9.45
C VAL A 83 -11.00 13.82 -9.15
N LEU A 84 -11.20 13.05 -8.07
CA LEU A 84 -12.48 12.39 -7.80
C LEU A 84 -13.57 13.31 -7.26
N SER A 85 -13.20 14.33 -6.49
CA SER A 85 -14.17 15.31 -5.97
C SER A 85 -14.44 16.46 -6.95
N GLY A 86 -13.57 16.67 -7.95
CA GLY A 86 -13.67 17.76 -8.92
C GLY A 86 -14.49 17.42 -10.18
N THR A 87 -14.80 16.14 -10.41
CA THR A 87 -15.52 15.62 -11.58
C THR A 87 -17.03 15.53 -11.31
N SER A 88 -17.67 16.69 -11.13
CA SER A 88 -19.12 16.85 -10.92
C SER A 88 -20.02 16.43 -12.12
N GLY A 89 -19.56 15.55 -13.02
CA GLY A 89 -20.27 15.21 -14.26
C GLY A 89 -20.98 13.86 -14.24
N THR A 90 -20.27 12.77 -13.95
CA THR A 90 -20.80 11.40 -14.07
C THR A 90 -19.93 10.41 -13.31
N VAL A 91 -20.52 9.61 -12.41
CA VAL A 91 -19.86 8.53 -11.64
C VAL A 91 -19.02 7.59 -12.52
N ASN A 92 -19.46 7.34 -13.76
CA ASN A 92 -18.75 6.48 -14.71
C ASN A 92 -17.37 7.03 -15.12
N HIS A 93 -17.21 8.35 -15.20
CA HIS A 93 -15.93 8.96 -15.60
C HIS A 93 -14.87 8.80 -14.51
N ASP A 94 -15.27 8.84 -13.24
CA ASP A 94 -14.38 8.67 -12.10
C ASP A 94 -13.82 7.25 -12.04
N TYR A 95 -14.66 6.24 -12.32
CA TYR A 95 -14.23 4.85 -12.34
C TYR A 95 -13.29 4.54 -13.50
N GLU A 96 -13.55 5.13 -14.68
CA GLU A 96 -12.64 5.03 -15.82
C GLU A 96 -11.27 5.65 -15.49
N MET A 97 -11.25 6.85 -14.90
CA MET A 97 -10.02 7.50 -14.46
C MET A 97 -9.26 6.66 -13.42
N LEU A 98 -9.97 6.07 -12.45
CA LEU A 98 -9.37 5.16 -11.47
C LEU A 98 -8.77 3.92 -12.12
N ALA A 99 -9.46 3.30 -13.08
CA ALA A 99 -8.94 2.16 -13.81
C ALA A 99 -7.66 2.51 -14.58
N LEU A 100 -7.65 3.66 -15.26
CA LEU A 100 -6.48 4.15 -16.01
C LEU A 100 -5.32 4.46 -15.07
N MET A 101 -5.56 5.17 -13.96
CA MET A 101 -4.52 5.47 -12.97
C MET A 101 -3.94 4.21 -12.35
N GLY A 102 -4.79 3.25 -11.98
CA GLY A 102 -4.38 1.97 -11.46
C GLY A 102 -3.54 1.17 -12.46
N ALA A 103 -3.98 1.13 -13.72
CA ALA A 103 -3.25 0.47 -14.80
C ALA A 103 -1.90 1.13 -15.11
N ILE A 104 -1.80 2.46 -15.03
CA ILE A 104 -0.53 3.20 -15.22
C ILE A 104 0.43 2.93 -14.05
N ARG A 105 -0.07 2.98 -12.80
CA ARG A 105 0.77 2.78 -11.62
C ARG A 105 1.20 1.32 -11.46
N ARG A 106 0.35 0.37 -11.84
CA ARG A 106 0.61 -1.08 -11.72
C ARG A 106 0.13 -1.83 -12.98
N PRO A 107 0.91 -1.83 -14.08
CA PRO A 107 0.52 -2.45 -15.35
C PRO A 107 0.20 -3.96 -15.25
N ASN A 108 0.92 -4.69 -14.38
CA ASN A 108 0.76 -6.14 -14.17
C ASN A 108 -0.66 -6.53 -13.71
N ILE A 109 -1.38 -5.61 -13.08
CA ILE A 109 -2.74 -5.82 -12.55
C ILE A 109 -3.77 -4.90 -13.22
N SER A 110 -3.43 -4.33 -14.38
CA SER A 110 -4.32 -3.45 -15.15
C SER A 110 -5.68 -4.08 -15.44
N ALA A 111 -5.71 -5.38 -15.78
CA ALA A 111 -6.96 -6.11 -16.00
C ALA A 111 -7.82 -6.19 -14.71
N LEU A 112 -7.20 -6.30 -13.54
CA LEU A 112 -7.92 -6.27 -12.26
C LEU A 112 -8.53 -4.89 -12.00
N TRP A 113 -7.81 -3.82 -12.35
CA TRP A 113 -8.32 -2.45 -12.23
C TRP A 113 -9.52 -2.17 -13.15
N ILE A 114 -9.45 -2.61 -14.40
CA ILE A 114 -10.57 -2.51 -15.34
C ILE A 114 -11.77 -3.31 -14.82
N GLY A 115 -11.52 -4.54 -14.35
CA GLY A 115 -12.54 -5.37 -13.73
C GLY A 115 -13.20 -4.67 -12.55
N ALA A 116 -12.42 -4.23 -11.57
CA ALA A 116 -12.88 -3.54 -10.37
C ALA A 116 -13.67 -2.26 -10.66
N ALA A 117 -13.26 -1.48 -11.66
CA ALA A 117 -13.96 -0.25 -12.06
C ALA A 117 -15.31 -0.56 -12.74
N THR A 118 -15.31 -1.51 -13.69
CA THR A 118 -16.53 -1.89 -14.42
C THR A 118 -17.53 -2.65 -13.58
N SER A 119 -17.08 -3.29 -12.50
CA SER A 119 -17.90 -4.13 -11.64
C SER A 119 -18.42 -3.41 -10.38
N GLY A 120 -18.01 -2.16 -10.15
CA GLY A 120 -18.48 -1.34 -9.01
C GLY A 120 -17.67 -1.50 -7.72
N LEU A 121 -16.45 -2.06 -7.78
CA LEU A 121 -15.58 -2.24 -6.61
C LEU A 121 -14.80 -0.95 -6.27
N ALA A 122 -14.64 -0.05 -7.24
CA ALA A 122 -13.87 1.19 -7.09
C ALA A 122 -14.22 2.03 -5.85
N PRO A 123 -15.50 2.28 -5.48
CA PRO A 123 -15.84 3.00 -4.26
C PRO A 123 -15.30 2.35 -2.99
N LYS A 124 -15.31 1.01 -2.92
CA LYS A 124 -14.81 0.27 -1.76
C LYS A 124 -13.30 0.38 -1.62
N ILE A 125 -12.59 0.35 -2.75
CA ILE A 125 -11.13 0.56 -2.80
C ILE A 125 -10.79 1.95 -2.29
N ILE A 126 -11.48 2.98 -2.77
CA ILE A 126 -11.27 4.37 -2.33
C ILE A 126 -11.62 4.56 -0.85
N GLN A 127 -12.70 3.94 -0.36
CA GLN A 127 -13.05 3.96 1.06
C GLN A 127 -11.89 3.44 1.92
N LYS A 128 -11.27 2.32 1.52
CA LYS A 128 -10.17 1.69 2.26
C LYS A 128 -8.87 2.49 2.21
N VAL A 129 -8.61 3.19 1.12
CA VAL A 129 -7.37 3.98 0.94
C VAL A 129 -7.45 5.35 1.60
N ARG A 130 -8.65 5.95 1.70
CA ARG A 130 -8.85 7.34 2.11
C ARG A 130 -8.19 7.72 3.44
N ARG A 131 -8.17 6.82 4.42
CA ARG A 131 -7.57 7.06 5.74
C ARG A 131 -6.06 6.77 5.80
N GLY A 132 -5.40 6.51 4.68
CA GLY A 132 -4.00 6.14 4.67
C GLY A 132 -3.72 4.74 5.26
N ARG A 133 -4.75 3.93 5.49
CA ARG A 133 -4.65 2.56 6.04
C ARG A 133 -5.19 1.51 5.05
N PRO A 134 -4.64 1.43 3.82
CA PRO A 134 -5.06 0.40 2.89
C PRO A 134 -4.77 -0.99 3.46
N PRO A 135 -5.62 -2.01 3.21
CA PRO A 135 -5.39 -3.36 3.70
C PRO A 135 -4.12 -3.95 3.09
N LEU A 136 -3.39 -4.70 3.91
CA LEU A 136 -2.19 -5.42 3.51
C LEU A 136 -2.40 -6.92 3.57
N ASP A 137 -1.82 -7.60 2.59
CA ASP A 137 -1.73 -9.05 2.55
C ASP A 137 -0.28 -9.43 2.22
N ALA A 138 0.31 -10.34 3.02
CA ALA A 138 1.69 -10.77 2.86
C ALA A 138 1.93 -11.51 1.52
N LEU A 139 0.88 -12.07 0.93
CA LEU A 139 0.91 -12.79 -0.34
C LEU A 139 0.70 -11.88 -1.54
N ALA A 140 0.21 -10.64 -1.35
CA ALA A 140 -0.08 -9.73 -2.46
C ALA A 140 1.15 -9.41 -3.32
N PHE A 141 2.26 -8.98 -2.71
CA PHE A 141 3.49 -8.73 -3.46
C PHE A 141 4.03 -9.97 -4.17
N PRO A 142 4.29 -11.10 -3.50
CA PRO A 142 4.87 -12.27 -4.17
C PRO A 142 3.95 -12.86 -5.25
N TRP A 143 2.64 -12.71 -5.13
CA TRP A 143 1.69 -13.24 -6.12
C TRP A 143 1.48 -12.32 -7.33
N THR A 144 1.69 -11.01 -7.17
CA THR A 144 1.38 -10.03 -8.22
C THR A 144 2.59 -9.29 -8.78
N GLY A 145 3.75 -9.46 -8.15
CA GLY A 145 4.96 -8.69 -8.42
C GLY A 145 4.80 -7.18 -8.14
N CYS A 146 3.72 -6.77 -7.47
CA CYS A 146 3.44 -5.37 -7.14
C CYS A 146 3.71 -5.15 -5.64
N PRO A 147 4.79 -4.45 -5.24
CA PRO A 147 5.05 -4.16 -3.83
C PRO A 147 3.92 -3.32 -3.24
N GLN A 148 3.53 -3.64 -1.99
CA GLN A 148 2.38 -3.02 -1.33
C GLN A 148 2.80 -2.15 -0.15
N SER A 149 4.01 -2.36 0.39
CA SER A 149 4.52 -1.69 1.58
C SER A 149 6.03 -1.52 1.54
N PHE A 150 6.55 -0.65 2.42
CA PHE A 150 8.00 -0.51 2.60
C PHE A 150 8.69 -1.81 3.05
N MET A 151 7.94 -2.77 3.61
CA MET A 151 8.43 -4.09 4.02
C MET A 151 8.74 -5.00 2.83
N ASP A 152 8.12 -4.74 1.68
CA ASP A 152 8.29 -5.55 0.46
C ASP A 152 9.54 -5.17 -0.34
N THR A 153 10.16 -4.03 -0.03
CA THR A 153 11.37 -3.53 -0.71
C THR A 153 12.55 -3.52 0.25
N ALA A 154 13.56 -4.35 -0.02
CA ALA A 154 14.73 -4.45 0.87
C ALA A 154 15.75 -3.31 0.70
N GLY A 155 15.73 -2.62 -0.44
CA GLY A 155 16.73 -1.61 -0.80
C GLY A 155 17.95 -2.24 -1.47
N SER A 156 19.08 -1.52 -1.47
CA SER A 156 20.35 -2.02 -2.02
C SER A 156 21.54 -1.57 -1.18
N GLY A 157 22.62 -2.36 -1.22
CA GLY A 157 23.87 -2.12 -0.49
C GLY A 157 23.73 -2.08 1.04
N PRO A 158 24.86 -2.02 1.79
CA PRO A 158 24.83 -2.06 3.25
C PRO A 158 23.91 -1.01 3.89
N TYR A 159 23.31 -1.34 5.04
CA TYR A 159 22.37 -0.45 5.74
C TYR A 159 22.98 0.89 6.17
N THR A 160 24.29 0.92 6.44
CA THR A 160 25.03 2.12 6.84
C THR A 160 25.96 2.62 5.74
N PHE A 161 25.62 2.39 4.46
CA PHE A 161 26.49 2.73 3.33
C PHE A 161 26.82 4.23 3.27
N MET A 162 25.84 5.10 3.53
CA MET A 162 26.03 6.56 3.47
C MET A 162 26.71 7.13 4.72
N ASN A 163 26.38 6.60 5.90
CA ASN A 163 26.93 7.04 7.17
C ASN A 163 26.92 5.86 8.18
N ALA A 164 28.07 5.55 8.77
CA ALA A 164 28.23 4.47 9.75
C ALA A 164 27.47 4.72 11.07
N GLU A 165 27.18 5.99 11.40
CA GLU A 165 26.52 6.39 12.63
C GLU A 165 24.99 6.30 12.55
N TYR A 166 24.42 6.19 11.34
CA TYR A 166 22.99 6.24 11.11
C TYR A 166 22.48 5.10 10.25
N ILE A 167 21.27 4.66 10.53
CA ILE A 167 20.50 3.72 9.74
C ILE A 167 19.09 4.30 9.54
N SER A 168 18.49 4.08 8.37
CA SER A 168 17.12 4.55 8.12
C SER A 168 16.14 3.86 9.07
N ARG A 169 15.17 4.59 9.63
CA ARG A 169 14.16 4.01 10.53
C ARG A 169 13.35 2.90 9.86
N PRO A 170 12.99 2.99 8.55
CA PRO A 170 12.39 1.87 7.84
C PRO A 170 13.25 0.60 7.84
N ASP A 171 14.58 0.74 7.70
CA ASP A 171 15.50 -0.39 7.74
C ASP A 171 15.61 -1.01 9.13
N VAL A 172 15.68 -0.18 10.19
CA VAL A 172 15.62 -0.65 11.58
C VAL A 172 14.38 -1.50 11.78
N TRP A 173 13.21 -0.99 11.40
CA TRP A 173 11.93 -1.64 11.63
C TRP A 173 11.76 -2.90 10.79
N ARG A 174 12.32 -2.93 9.57
CA ARG A 174 12.38 -4.14 8.77
C ARG A 174 13.24 -5.22 9.44
N LEU A 175 14.42 -4.86 9.97
CA LEU A 175 15.31 -5.80 10.68
C LEU A 175 14.72 -6.33 12.00
N LEU A 176 13.87 -5.54 12.67
CA LEU A 176 13.12 -5.99 13.86
C LEU A 176 12.05 -7.01 13.49
N HIS A 177 11.43 -6.90 12.32
CA HIS A 177 10.40 -7.86 11.88
C HIS A 177 10.98 -9.12 11.22
N LEU A 178 12.03 -9.00 10.41
CA LEU A 178 12.54 -10.13 9.64
C LEU A 178 13.03 -11.25 10.58
N PRO A 179 12.59 -12.50 10.39
CA PRO A 179 12.96 -13.60 11.27
C PRO A 179 14.45 -13.91 11.14
N PRO A 180 15.12 -14.28 12.25
CA PRO A 180 16.53 -14.64 12.21
C PRO A 180 16.68 -16.03 11.61
N LYS A 181 17.90 -16.39 11.18
CA LYS A 181 18.19 -17.75 10.74
C LYS A 181 18.13 -18.77 11.90
N GLU A 182 18.58 -18.35 13.08
CA GLU A 182 18.47 -19.10 14.32
C GLU A 182 17.44 -18.39 15.20
N GLY A 183 16.35 -19.09 15.55
CA GLY A 183 15.25 -18.51 16.32
C GLY A 183 15.74 -17.97 17.67
N ASP A 184 15.53 -16.69 17.90
CA ASP A 184 15.84 -16.01 19.17
C ASP A 184 14.58 -15.52 19.90
N ASP A 185 13.39 -15.71 19.33
CA ASP A 185 12.09 -15.19 19.81
C ASP A 185 12.03 -13.66 19.99
N LEU A 186 13.02 -12.91 19.50
CA LEU A 186 13.11 -11.45 19.64
C LEU A 186 12.54 -10.67 18.43
N CYS A 187 12.14 -11.35 17.35
CA CYS A 187 11.58 -10.70 16.18
C CYS A 187 10.11 -10.31 16.37
N TYR A 188 9.71 -9.19 15.78
CA TYR A 188 8.32 -8.72 15.82
C TYR A 188 7.46 -9.66 14.97
N ARG A 189 6.61 -10.44 15.64
CA ARG A 189 5.84 -11.54 15.01
C ARG A 189 4.86 -11.04 13.97
N ASN A 190 4.22 -9.90 14.22
CA ASN A 190 3.22 -9.32 13.34
C ASN A 190 3.87 -8.31 12.39
N ARG A 191 3.43 -8.30 11.12
CA ARG A 191 3.76 -7.19 10.19
C ARG A 191 3.03 -5.90 10.61
N PRO A 192 3.56 -4.73 10.23
CA PRO A 192 2.81 -3.49 10.37
C PRO A 192 1.49 -3.54 9.60
N SER A 193 0.43 -2.95 10.16
CA SER A 193 -0.90 -2.85 9.53
C SER A 193 -0.99 -1.80 8.44
N THR A 194 0.05 -0.97 8.29
CA THR A 194 0.11 0.17 7.38
C THR A 194 1.30 0.04 6.43
N PRO A 195 1.15 0.39 5.13
CA PRO A 195 2.21 0.20 4.16
C PRO A 195 3.31 1.26 4.20
N TRP A 196 3.03 2.38 4.87
CA TRP A 196 3.87 3.56 4.83
C TRP A 196 5.06 3.40 5.76
N ALA A 197 6.22 3.87 5.30
CA ALA A 197 7.44 3.77 6.09
C ALA A 197 7.42 4.80 7.24
N PRO A 198 8.00 4.48 8.41
CA PRO A 198 8.28 5.53 9.39
C PRO A 198 9.29 6.52 8.78
N CYS A 199 9.12 7.82 9.01
CA CYS A 199 10.09 8.80 8.53
C CYS A 199 11.43 8.67 9.29
N GLY A 200 12.47 9.38 8.84
CA GLY A 200 13.68 9.63 9.60
C GLY A 200 14.68 8.46 9.71
N ALA A 201 15.66 8.65 10.59
CA ALA A 201 16.76 7.73 10.83
C ALA A 201 17.01 7.56 12.33
N SER A 202 17.71 6.49 12.68
CA SER A 202 18.12 6.19 14.04
C SER A 202 19.63 6.10 14.12
N LYS A 203 20.20 6.47 15.27
CA LYS A 203 21.62 6.30 15.53
C LYS A 203 21.91 4.82 15.74
N THR A 204 22.94 4.31 15.08
CA THR A 204 23.27 2.87 15.14
C THR A 204 23.58 2.41 16.57
N LYS A 205 24.18 3.28 17.40
CA LYS A 205 24.46 3.01 18.82
C LYS A 205 23.22 2.89 19.71
N ASP A 206 22.10 3.47 19.29
CA ASP A 206 20.84 3.49 20.06
C ASP A 206 19.87 2.41 19.54
N CYS A 207 20.28 1.62 18.53
CA CYS A 207 19.50 0.52 17.97
C CYS A 207 19.69 -0.78 18.77
N ALA A 208 18.66 -1.64 18.77
CA ALA A 208 18.72 -2.98 19.34
C ALA A 208 19.89 -3.80 18.77
N LEU A 209 20.48 -4.69 19.59
CA LEU A 209 21.63 -5.53 19.20
C LEU A 209 21.36 -6.36 17.94
N ARG A 210 20.12 -6.83 17.79
CA ARG A 210 19.67 -7.53 16.58
C ARG A 210 19.87 -6.68 15.32
N VAL A 211 19.48 -5.41 15.35
CA VAL A 211 19.67 -4.48 14.22
C VAL A 211 21.16 -4.23 14.00
N THR A 212 21.93 -3.98 15.07
CA THR A 212 23.35 -3.63 14.94
C THR A 212 24.20 -4.80 14.41
N SER A 213 23.80 -6.04 14.65
CA SER A 213 24.44 -7.24 14.09
C SER A 213 24.38 -7.33 12.56
N HIS A 214 23.42 -6.62 11.95
CA HIS A 214 23.11 -6.71 10.52
C HIS A 214 23.54 -5.48 9.70
N LEU A 215 24.15 -4.45 10.32
CA LEU A 215 24.47 -3.18 9.64
C LEU A 215 25.35 -3.34 8.38
N ARG A 216 26.22 -4.36 8.37
CA ARG A 216 27.14 -4.66 7.26
C ARG A 216 26.60 -5.68 6.26
N CYS A 217 25.44 -6.29 6.52
CA CYS A 217 24.80 -7.17 5.56
C CYS A 217 24.37 -6.38 4.33
N ASN A 218 24.39 -7.01 3.15
CA ASN A 218 24.01 -6.33 1.91
C ASN A 218 22.54 -5.93 1.94
N ARG A 219 21.59 -6.86 2.05
CA ARG A 219 20.18 -6.63 2.38
C ARG A 219 19.54 -7.95 2.79
N HIS A 220 18.45 -7.86 3.55
CA HIS A 220 17.61 -9.00 3.89
C HIS A 220 16.23 -8.82 3.25
N GLU A 221 15.72 -9.89 2.64
CA GLU A 221 14.45 -9.88 1.92
C GLU A 221 13.73 -11.22 2.04
N TYR A 222 12.41 -11.18 1.83
CA TYR A 222 11.62 -12.40 1.67
C TYR A 222 11.63 -12.82 0.21
N HIS A 223 11.93 -14.09 -0.04
CA HIS A 223 11.72 -14.70 -1.34
C HIS A 223 10.51 -15.62 -1.30
N TYR A 224 9.60 -15.41 -2.25
CA TYR A 224 8.55 -16.38 -2.52
C TYR A 224 9.18 -17.69 -2.97
N HIS A 225 8.65 -18.79 -2.45
CA HIS A 225 9.18 -20.13 -2.74
C HIS A 225 8.15 -20.99 -3.49
N HIS A 226 7.00 -21.28 -2.88
CA HIS A 226 5.86 -21.98 -3.49
C HIS A 226 4.64 -21.87 -2.58
N TRP A 227 3.49 -22.38 -3.05
CA TRP A 227 2.38 -22.76 -2.18
C TRP A 227 2.23 -24.29 -2.12
N ASN A 228 1.48 -24.73 -1.13
CA ASN A 228 1.11 -26.12 -0.94
C ASN A 228 -0.40 -26.26 -1.15
N TRP A 229 -0.81 -27.22 -1.98
CA TRP A 229 -2.19 -27.67 -2.03
C TRP A 229 -2.35 -28.76 -0.96
N ASP A 230 -3.26 -28.52 -0.01
CA ASP A 230 -3.61 -29.44 1.07
C ASP A 230 -5.03 -29.98 0.83
N PRO A 231 -5.18 -31.06 0.04
CA PRO A 231 -6.49 -31.65 -0.22
C PRO A 231 -7.00 -32.39 1.03
N GLU A 232 -8.33 -32.36 1.27
CA GLU A 232 -8.95 -33.09 2.39
C GLU A 232 -8.58 -34.59 2.39
N GLU A 233 -8.39 -35.17 1.21
CA GLU A 233 -7.85 -36.51 1.02
C GLU A 233 -6.70 -36.47 0.00
N GLY A 234 -5.50 -36.90 0.40
CA GLY A 234 -4.36 -37.04 -0.50
C GLY A 234 -3.04 -36.59 0.10
N ALA A 235 -1.99 -36.60 -0.71
CA ALA A 235 -0.70 -36.05 -0.33
C ALA A 235 -0.65 -34.55 -0.64
N VAL A 236 -0.02 -33.79 0.27
CA VAL A 236 0.30 -32.38 0.02
C VAL A 236 1.12 -32.26 -1.25
N SER A 237 0.67 -31.46 -2.20
CA SER A 237 1.40 -31.21 -3.45
C SER A 237 1.93 -29.78 -3.49
N GLN A 238 3.21 -29.65 -3.77
CA GLN A 238 3.87 -28.36 -3.98
C GLN A 238 3.57 -27.83 -5.38
N ASP A 239 3.26 -26.55 -5.45
CA ASP A 239 3.09 -25.86 -6.72
C ASP A 239 3.72 -24.48 -6.61
N TYR A 240 4.67 -24.24 -7.51
CA TYR A 240 5.42 -22.99 -7.58
C TYR A 240 4.52 -21.82 -7.97
N GLY A 241 3.34 -22.07 -8.54
CA GLY A 241 2.32 -21.07 -8.74
C GLY A 241 2.80 -19.88 -9.55
N PHE A 242 2.75 -18.70 -8.93
CA PHE A 242 3.16 -17.44 -9.55
C PHE A 242 4.67 -17.40 -9.83
N SER A 243 5.03 -17.30 -11.11
CA SER A 243 6.43 -17.22 -11.54
C SER A 243 7.07 -15.90 -11.07
N THR A 244 8.31 -15.99 -10.59
CA THR A 244 9.16 -14.82 -10.27
C THR A 244 9.66 -14.09 -11.51
N THR A 245 9.44 -14.65 -12.71
CA THR A 245 9.65 -13.90 -13.94
C THR A 245 8.70 -12.71 -13.93
N PRO A 246 9.20 -11.47 -14.11
CA PRO A 246 8.32 -10.33 -14.26
C PRO A 246 7.31 -10.69 -15.34
N ILE A 247 6.01 -10.62 -14.99
CA ILE A 247 4.94 -10.60 -15.99
C ILE A 247 5.43 -9.63 -17.04
N SER A 248 5.48 -10.06 -18.30
CA SER A 248 5.93 -9.20 -19.39
C SER A 248 5.14 -7.92 -19.27
N THR A 249 5.79 -6.90 -18.70
CA THR A 249 5.19 -5.59 -18.57
C THR A 249 4.81 -5.27 -20.00
N ILE A 250 3.60 -4.77 -20.20
CA ILE A 250 3.32 -4.01 -21.40
C ILE A 250 4.29 -2.82 -21.30
N THR A 251 5.52 -3.02 -21.79
CA THR A 251 6.67 -2.11 -21.72
C THR A 251 6.50 -0.95 -22.68
N GLU A 252 5.49 -1.03 -23.53
CA GLU A 252 4.86 0.15 -24.08
C GLU A 252 4.15 0.87 -22.93
N TYR A 253 4.92 1.61 -22.14
CA TYR A 253 4.43 2.85 -21.57
C TYR A 253 3.66 3.54 -22.69
N PRO A 254 2.33 3.71 -22.61
CA PRO A 254 1.60 4.52 -23.56
C PRO A 254 1.93 6.01 -23.31
N THR A 255 3.04 6.35 -22.68
CA THR A 255 3.50 7.73 -22.54
C THR A 255 3.73 8.35 -23.92
N ASP A 256 4.17 7.57 -24.90
CA ASP A 256 4.29 8.03 -26.29
C ASP A 256 2.94 8.14 -27.02
N LEU A 257 1.87 7.54 -26.49
CA LEU A 257 0.51 7.60 -27.05
C LEU A 257 -0.40 8.61 -26.33
N LEU A 258 -0.05 9.01 -25.12
CA LEU A 258 -0.79 10.00 -24.34
C LEU A 258 -0.07 11.33 -24.46
N GLU A 259 -0.49 12.17 -25.41
CA GLU A 259 -0.17 13.60 -25.37
C GLU A 259 -0.56 14.12 -23.98
N ILE A 260 0.44 14.36 -23.13
CA ILE A 260 0.23 14.96 -21.81
C ILE A 260 -0.32 16.37 -22.08
N LYS A 261 -1.65 16.50 -21.97
CA LYS A 261 -2.31 17.81 -21.99
C LYS A 261 -1.67 18.68 -20.92
N LYS A 262 -1.64 19.99 -21.17
CA LYS A 262 -1.05 20.98 -20.26
C LYS A 262 -1.44 20.69 -18.79
N PRO A 263 -0.49 20.77 -17.85
CA PRO A 263 -0.76 20.49 -16.44
C PRO A 263 -1.94 21.31 -15.95
N LYS A 264 -2.93 20.64 -15.37
CA LYS A 264 -4.10 21.29 -14.79
C LYS A 264 -3.73 21.79 -13.40
N THR A 265 -3.68 23.09 -13.23
CA THR A 265 -3.50 23.70 -11.91
C THR A 265 -4.83 23.67 -11.16
N PHE A 266 -4.83 23.01 -10.00
CA PHE A 266 -5.95 23.05 -9.07
C PHE A 266 -5.81 24.22 -8.10
N GLN A 267 -6.92 24.76 -7.63
CA GLN A 267 -6.88 25.76 -6.56
C GLN A 267 -6.39 25.08 -5.28
N LYS A 268 -5.55 25.79 -4.51
CA LYS A 268 -5.04 25.27 -3.24
C LYS A 268 -6.20 25.08 -2.27
N LYS A 269 -6.51 23.83 -1.94
CA LYS A 269 -7.41 23.48 -0.84
C LYS A 269 -6.62 23.31 0.46
N GLU A 270 -7.33 23.40 1.58
CA GLU A 270 -6.78 22.98 2.86
C GLU A 270 -6.47 21.48 2.80
N LEU A 271 -5.30 21.12 3.33
CA LEU A 271 -4.81 19.75 3.27
C LEU A 271 -5.32 19.00 4.50
N ASP A 272 -6.11 17.96 4.26
CA ASP A 272 -6.52 17.01 5.29
C ASP A 272 -5.31 16.18 5.76
N GLN A 273 -5.02 16.23 7.05
CA GLN A 273 -3.92 15.50 7.69
C GLN A 273 -4.36 14.18 8.31
N MET A 274 -5.66 13.83 8.25
CA MET A 274 -6.19 12.60 8.84
C MET A 274 -5.42 11.37 8.34
N ALA A 275 -5.22 11.23 7.02
CA ALA A 275 -4.52 10.08 6.48
C ALA A 275 -3.04 9.98 6.93
N SER A 276 -2.36 11.13 7.07
CA SER A 276 -0.99 11.18 7.59
C SER A 276 -0.92 10.82 9.08
N ARG A 277 -1.86 11.35 9.87
CA ARG A 277 -1.95 11.06 11.30
C ARG A 277 -2.25 9.59 11.54
N GLU A 278 -3.27 9.05 10.89
CA GLU A 278 -3.69 7.66 11.05
C GLU A 278 -2.59 6.67 10.61
N ALA A 279 -1.90 6.93 9.51
CA ALA A 279 -0.76 6.12 9.07
C ALA A 279 0.42 6.19 10.03
N SER A 280 0.69 7.37 10.61
CA SER A 280 1.77 7.55 11.59
C SER A 280 1.44 6.86 12.91
N LEU A 281 0.21 7.01 13.41
CA LEU A 281 -0.24 6.32 14.61
C LEU A 281 -0.12 4.79 14.46
N ASP A 282 -0.54 4.23 13.33
CA ASP A 282 -0.48 2.78 13.10
C ASP A 282 0.96 2.25 13.13
N ILE A 283 1.87 2.90 12.40
CA ILE A 283 3.24 2.40 12.25
C ILE A 283 3.98 2.52 13.59
N PHE A 284 3.85 3.65 14.29
CA PHE A 284 4.51 3.86 15.58
C PHE A 284 3.89 3.01 16.71
N ARG A 285 2.57 2.80 16.70
CA ARG A 285 1.91 1.87 17.62
C ARG A 285 2.38 0.43 17.40
N TRP A 286 2.52 0.01 16.14
CA TRP A 286 3.12 -1.29 15.82
C TRP A 286 4.53 -1.44 16.39
N PHE A 287 5.38 -0.40 16.25
CA PHE A 287 6.73 -0.45 16.79
C PHE A 287 6.74 -0.56 18.32
N PHE A 288 5.86 0.17 18.99
CA PHE A 288 5.78 0.23 20.44
C PHE A 288 5.27 -1.04 21.10
N ILE A 289 4.13 -1.58 20.64
CA ILE A 289 3.52 -2.78 21.22
C ILE A 289 4.46 -3.99 21.16
N ASN A 290 5.36 -4.02 20.17
CA ASN A 290 6.34 -5.09 20.00
C ASN A 290 7.71 -4.78 20.63
N GLY A 291 7.96 -3.54 21.05
CA GLY A 291 9.26 -3.07 21.53
C GLY A 291 9.39 -3.06 23.05
N GLU A 292 10.62 -2.96 23.54
CA GLU A 292 10.93 -2.93 24.98
C GLU A 292 11.05 -1.50 25.55
N GLY A 293 10.72 -0.46 24.77
CA GLY A 293 10.74 0.93 25.24
C GLY A 293 10.76 1.98 24.12
N ILE A 294 10.71 3.25 24.52
CA ILE A 294 10.74 4.41 23.63
C ILE A 294 12.21 4.83 23.39
N PRO A 295 12.67 4.85 22.12
CA PRO A 295 14.00 5.32 21.80
C PRO A 295 14.21 6.82 22.10
N PRO A 296 15.45 7.28 22.30
CA PRO A 296 15.74 8.65 22.77
C PRO A 296 15.55 9.74 21.70
N GLU A 297 15.17 9.42 20.47
CA GLU A 297 14.94 10.41 19.42
C GLU A 297 13.73 11.31 19.70
N THR A 298 13.85 12.61 19.42
CA THR A 298 12.81 13.62 19.67
C THR A 298 11.51 13.38 18.90
N ILE A 299 11.52 12.56 17.85
CA ILE A 299 10.30 12.22 17.12
C ILE A 299 9.26 11.56 18.03
N TYR A 300 9.69 10.77 19.02
CA TYR A 300 8.77 10.08 19.92
C TYR A 300 8.10 11.04 20.91
N GLU A 301 8.58 12.27 21.03
CA GLU A 301 7.97 13.35 21.83
C GLU A 301 6.91 14.13 21.03
N ASP A 302 6.70 13.82 19.75
CA ASP A 302 5.74 14.51 18.89
C ASP A 302 4.31 14.34 19.42
N ASP A 303 3.56 15.44 19.42
CA ASP A 303 2.17 15.48 19.87
C ASP A 303 1.24 14.51 19.12
N TRP A 304 1.52 14.12 17.87
CA TRP A 304 0.76 13.07 17.17
C TRP A 304 0.95 11.70 17.82
N LEU A 305 2.10 11.45 18.43
CA LEU A 305 2.47 10.15 18.99
C LEU A 305 2.21 10.07 20.49
N LYS A 306 2.02 11.20 21.19
CA LYS A 306 1.71 11.23 22.63
C LYS A 306 0.52 10.36 23.01
N GLU A 307 -0.53 10.36 22.19
CA GLU A 307 -1.71 9.50 22.41
C GLU A 307 -1.38 8.01 22.44
N ILE A 308 -0.30 7.57 21.77
CA ILE A 308 0.14 6.16 21.82
C ILE A 308 0.72 5.82 23.19
N TRP A 309 1.39 6.77 23.83
CA TRP A 309 2.09 6.57 25.10
C TRP A 309 1.20 6.83 26.32
N ASP A 310 0.22 7.73 26.18
CA ASP A 310 -0.69 8.12 27.25
C ASP A 310 -1.85 7.11 27.45
N GLU A 311 -2.12 6.22 26.47
CA GLU A 311 -3.17 5.19 26.51
C GLU A 311 -2.82 3.96 27.39
N ASP A 312 -1.59 3.83 27.88
CA ASP A 312 -1.13 2.70 28.70
C ASP A 312 -1.75 2.63 30.12
N GLU A 313 -2.61 3.58 30.51
CA GLU A 313 -3.40 3.49 31.75
C GLU A 313 -4.76 2.77 31.60
N SER A 314 -5.24 2.46 30.39
CA SER A 314 -6.50 1.72 30.21
C SER A 314 -6.35 0.58 29.22
N GLY A 315 -6.02 -0.60 29.74
CA GLY A 315 -6.06 -1.84 28.97
C GLY A 315 -7.50 -2.15 28.53
N GLU A 316 -7.80 -1.95 27.26
CA GLU A 316 -8.97 -2.55 26.61
C GLU A 316 -8.57 -3.16 25.26
N GLU A 317 -9.00 -4.41 25.09
CA GLU A 317 -8.81 -5.24 23.90
C GLU A 317 -9.36 -4.53 22.66
N ALA A 318 -8.65 -4.68 21.53
CA ALA A 318 -9.03 -4.14 20.24
C ALA A 318 -10.37 -4.73 19.75
N GLY A 319 -11.48 -4.09 20.13
CA GLY A 319 -12.79 -4.23 19.53
C GLY A 319 -13.03 -3.15 18.48
N GLU A 320 -13.64 -3.55 17.36
CA GLU A 320 -14.05 -2.65 16.27
C GLU A 320 -14.86 -1.45 16.79
N ALA A 321 -14.27 -0.26 16.82
CA ALA A 321 -14.95 0.98 17.22
C ALA A 321 -15.30 1.82 15.99
N GLY A 322 -16.60 2.06 15.83
CA GLY A 322 -17.21 2.83 14.76
C GLY A 322 -16.96 4.34 14.83
N ASP A 323 -17.14 4.96 13.68
CA ASP A 323 -16.97 6.38 13.40
C ASP A 323 -17.95 7.26 14.18
N GLN A 324 -17.44 8.15 15.05
CA GLN A 324 -18.02 9.48 15.23
C GLN A 324 -17.08 10.47 15.96
N GLU A 325 -17.12 11.70 15.46
CA GLU A 325 -16.59 12.97 16.00
C GLU A 325 -15.08 13.29 15.87
N SER A 326 -14.74 14.07 14.84
CA SER A 326 -13.51 14.89 14.82
C SER A 326 -13.62 16.08 13.85
N GLN A 327 -14.53 17.03 14.09
CA GLN A 327 -14.65 18.27 13.29
C GLN A 327 -13.93 19.50 13.91
N GLY A 328 -13.17 19.34 14.99
CA GLY A 328 -12.65 20.48 15.77
C GLY A 328 -11.21 20.95 15.53
N LEU A 329 -10.36 20.24 14.77
CA LEU A 329 -8.89 20.37 14.91
C LEU A 329 -8.11 20.86 13.68
N ALA A 330 -8.78 21.30 12.60
CA ALA A 330 -8.12 21.62 11.32
C ALA A 330 -7.12 22.79 11.38
N ALA A 331 -7.36 23.81 12.22
CA ALA A 331 -6.58 25.05 12.19
C ALA A 331 -5.19 24.96 12.86
N THR A 332 -4.97 24.04 13.80
CA THR A 332 -3.71 23.90 14.56
C THR A 332 -2.63 23.09 13.84
N CYS A 333 -2.92 22.53 12.66
CA CYS A 333 -2.10 21.48 12.04
C CYS A 333 -1.01 22.02 11.08
N ARG A 334 -1.14 23.26 10.56
CA ARG A 334 -0.24 23.79 9.52
C ARG A 334 1.16 24.15 10.04
N ASP A 335 1.25 24.83 11.19
CA ASP A 335 2.53 25.25 11.78
C ASP A 335 3.37 24.06 12.30
N ARG A 336 2.71 22.90 12.49
CA ARG A 336 3.30 21.68 13.05
C ARG A 336 4.11 20.88 12.03
N VAL A 337 3.70 20.86 10.76
CA VAL A 337 4.43 20.17 9.69
C VAL A 337 5.77 20.87 9.39
N GLU A 338 5.80 22.21 9.44
CA GLU A 338 7.06 22.96 9.23
C GLU A 338 8.04 22.77 10.40
N THR A 339 7.54 22.70 11.64
CA THR A 339 8.35 22.39 12.83
C THR A 339 8.93 20.98 12.77
N TRP A 340 8.16 20.02 12.26
CA TRP A 340 8.60 18.64 12.21
C TRP A 340 9.51 18.35 11.00
N LEU A 341 9.28 18.97 9.83
CA LEU A 341 10.22 18.93 8.69
C LEU A 341 11.58 19.56 9.02
N SER A 342 11.62 20.59 9.89
CA SER A 342 12.88 21.21 10.33
C SER A 342 13.64 20.40 11.37
N SER A 343 13.01 19.43 12.03
CA SER A 343 13.67 18.46 12.92
C SER A 343 14.32 17.27 12.20
N VAL A 344 14.09 17.16 10.88
CA VAL A 344 14.52 16.03 10.03
C VAL A 344 15.79 16.35 9.22
N ALA A 345 16.35 17.55 9.35
CA ALA A 345 17.59 17.96 8.69
C ALA A 345 18.86 17.61 9.49
#